data_AF-A0A926E5N4-F1
#
_entry.id   AF-A0A926E5N4-F1
#
_cell.length_a   1.000
_cell.length_b   1.000
_cell.length_c   1.000
_cell.angle_alpha   90.00
_cell.angle_beta   90.00
_cell.angle_gamma   90.00
#
_symmetry.space_group_name_H-M   'P 1'
#
loop_
_entity.id
_entity.type
_entity.pdbx_description
1 polymer ?
#
loop_
_entity_poly.entity_id
_entity_poly.type
_entity_poly.pdbx_seq_one_letter_code
_entity_poly.pdbx_strand_id
1 'polypeptide(L)' 'MSENRSCRECRYFYDDCRDTVYRRSHCYFCKRKGLYFSRNCRIGEENRILPDDPACKFFQIAEEKKG' A
#
# COMPACT_ATOMS: atom_id res chain seq x y z
N MET A 1 10.11 -10.12 20.04
CA MET A 1 10.68 -9.36 18.92
C MET A 1 9.52 -8.80 18.12
N SER A 2 9.23 -7.50 18.22
CA SER A 2 8.19 -6.89 17.41
C SER A 2 8.71 -6.84 15.97
N GLU A 3 8.30 -7.83 15.18
CA GLU A 3 8.61 -7.94 13.76
C GLU A 3 8.35 -6.61 13.09
N ASN A 4 9.32 -6.13 12.30
CA ASN A 4 9.29 -4.85 11.62
C ASN A 4 8.31 -4.93 10.44
N ARG A 5 7.01 -5.10 10.75
CA ARG A 5 5.95 -5.31 9.77
C ARG A 5 5.82 -4.09 8.89
N SER A 6 5.66 -4.33 7.60
CA SER A 6 5.59 -3.31 6.56
C SER A 6 4.16 -3.11 6.08
N CYS A 7 3.89 -1.99 5.41
CA CYS A 7 2.58 -1.74 4.81
C CYS A 7 2.21 -2.78 3.75
N ARG A 8 3.19 -3.44 3.09
CA ARG A 8 2.96 -4.53 2.13
C ARG A 8 2.21 -5.71 2.73
N GLU A 9 2.42 -6.00 4.00
CA GLU A 9 1.79 -7.13 4.71
C GLU A 9 0.37 -6.81 5.21
N CYS A 10 -0.10 -5.58 4.99
CA CYS A 10 -1.39 -5.12 5.47
C CYS A 10 -2.51 -5.54 4.51
N ARG A 11 -3.66 -6.02 5.04
CA ARG A 11 -4.87 -6.31 4.24
C ARG A 11 -5.40 -5.11 3.44
N TYR A 12 -5.05 -3.91 3.88
CA TYR A 12 -5.48 -2.65 3.27
C TYR A 12 -4.50 -2.13 2.22
N PHE A 13 -3.36 -2.81 2.04
CA PHE A 13 -2.43 -2.54 0.96
C PHE A 13 -3.14 -2.70 -0.39
N TYR A 14 -2.87 -1.77 -1.30
CA TYR A 14 -3.37 -1.80 -2.66
C TYR A 14 -2.22 -1.50 -3.61
N ASP A 15 -1.91 -2.49 -4.44
CA ASP A 15 -0.92 -2.38 -5.51
C ASP A 15 -1.62 -1.94 -6.81
N ASP A 16 -1.38 -0.70 -7.22
CA ASP A 16 -1.82 -0.13 -8.49
C ASP A 16 -0.72 -0.31 -9.54
N CYS A 17 -0.52 -1.58 -9.93
CA CYS A 17 0.26 -1.95 -11.09
C CYS A 17 -0.55 -1.67 -12.36
N ARG A 18 -0.24 -0.56 -13.04
CA ARG A 18 -0.73 -0.25 -14.38
C ARG A 18 0.39 -0.32 -15.41
N ASP A 19 1.25 -1.32 -15.23
CA ASP A 19 2.39 -1.50 -16.10
C ASP A 19 1.90 -1.74 -17.53
N THR A 20 2.26 -0.81 -18.40
CA THR A 20 2.02 -0.87 -19.83
C THR A 20 3.27 -0.33 -20.50
N VAL A 21 3.47 -0.67 -21.77
CA VAL A 21 4.64 -0.23 -22.55
C VAL A 21 4.86 1.30 -22.51
N TYR A 22 3.82 2.08 -22.22
CA TYR A 22 3.81 3.54 -22.15
C TYR A 22 3.70 4.14 -20.73
N ARG A 23 3.53 3.34 -19.67
CA ARG A 23 3.37 3.83 -18.28
C ARG A 23 4.16 2.99 -17.30
N ARG A 24 5.16 3.60 -16.64
CA ARG A 24 6.20 2.89 -15.87
C ARG A 24 6.15 2.97 -14.34
N SER A 25 5.17 3.58 -13.71
CA SER A 25 5.26 3.76 -12.24
C SER A 25 4.24 2.91 -11.50
N HIS A 26 4.70 1.82 -10.87
CA HIS A 26 3.96 1.18 -9.78
C HIS A 26 3.56 2.24 -8.75
N CYS A 27 2.32 2.17 -8.26
CA CYS A 27 1.85 3.04 -7.20
C CYS A 27 1.21 2.18 -6.12
N TYR A 28 1.41 2.56 -4.86
CA TYR A 28 0.89 1.81 -3.73
C TYR A 28 0.05 2.72 -2.86
N PHE A 29 -1.07 2.18 -2.39
CA PHE A 29 -2.03 2.93 -1.61
C PHE A 29 -2.54 2.14 -0.41
N CYS A 30 -2.96 2.85 0.63
CA CYS A 30 -3.65 2.29 1.78
C CYS A 30 -5.16 2.56 1.67
N LYS A 31 -5.95 1.51 1.43
CA LYS A 31 -7.43 1.60 1.35
C LYS A 31 -8.09 2.03 2.66
N ARG A 32 -7.35 2.01 3.77
CA ARG A 32 -7.85 2.40 5.09
C ARG A 32 -7.70 3.89 5.37
N LYS A 33 -6.73 4.57 4.72
CA LYS A 33 -6.52 6.01 4.92
C LYS A 33 -7.62 6.84 4.26
N GLY A 34 -8.29 6.30 3.23
CA GLY A 34 -9.38 6.99 2.53
C GLY A 34 -9.74 6.35 1.18
N LEU A 35 -10.60 7.02 0.41
CA LEU A 35 -11.12 6.57 -0.89
C LEU A 35 -10.46 7.24 -2.11
N TYR A 36 -9.55 8.19 -1.89
CA TYR A 36 -8.89 8.95 -2.95
C TYR A 36 -7.58 8.28 -3.39
N PHE A 37 -7.54 7.75 -4.61
CA PHE A 37 -6.37 7.06 -5.17
C PHE A 37 -5.80 7.85 -6.35
N SER A 38 -4.95 8.83 -6.05
CA SER A 38 -4.32 9.67 -7.07
C SER A 38 -2.83 9.41 -7.19
N ARG A 39 -2.38 9.22 -8.44
CA ARG A 39 -0.95 9.08 -8.79
C ARG A 39 -0.21 10.41 -8.83
N ASN A 40 -0.90 11.53 -8.64
CA ASN A 40 -0.30 12.86 -8.59
C ASN A 40 0.05 13.28 -7.15
N CYS A 41 -0.56 12.66 -6.14
CA CYS A 41 -0.22 12.87 -4.73
C CYS A 41 1.20 12.37 -4.43
N ARG A 42 1.93 13.02 -3.53
CA ARG A 42 3.25 12.53 -3.10
C ARG A 42 3.10 11.29 -2.21
N ILE A 43 4.19 10.52 -2.06
CA ILE A 43 4.23 9.45 -1.06
C ILE A 43 4.02 10.06 0.33
N GLY A 44 3.17 9.46 1.15
CA GLY A 44 2.78 9.96 2.47
C GLY A 44 1.61 10.95 2.44
N GLU A 45 1.23 11.44 1.26
CA GLU A 45 0.08 12.32 1.05
C GLU A 45 -1.18 11.49 0.78
N GLU A 46 -2.29 11.86 1.43
CA GLU A 46 -3.56 11.14 1.35
C GLU A 46 -3.38 9.63 1.63
N ASN A 47 -3.62 8.80 0.61
CA ASN A 47 -3.59 7.35 0.70
C ASN A 47 -2.31 6.76 0.12
N ARG A 48 -1.42 7.56 -0.46
CA ARG A 48 -0.23 7.06 -1.15
C ARG A 48 0.85 6.67 -0.14
N ILE A 49 1.39 5.47 -0.29
CA ILE A 49 2.36 4.88 0.64
C ILE A 49 3.51 4.23 -0.13
N LEU A 50 4.57 3.87 0.58
CA LEU A 50 5.54 2.88 0.12
C LEU A 50 5.21 1.50 0.69
N PRO A 51 5.55 0.42 -0.03
CA PRO A 51 5.33 -0.93 0.46
C PRO A 51 6.15 -1.21 1.71
N ASP A 52 7.36 -0.64 1.79
CA ASP A 52 8.31 -0.83 2.86
C ASP A 52 8.12 0.16 4.03
N ASP A 53 7.11 1.03 3.95
CA ASP A 53 6.74 1.90 5.08
C ASP A 53 6.38 1.04 6.30
N PRO A 54 6.78 1.44 7.52
CA PRO A 54 6.44 0.70 8.72
C PRO A 54 4.93 0.61 8.92
N ALA A 55 4.47 -0.50 9.48
CA ALA A 55 3.08 -0.75 9.81
C ALA A 55 2.51 0.39 10.66
N CYS A 56 1.47 1.04 10.14
CA CYS A 56 0.78 2.11 10.86
C CYS A 56 -0.10 1.55 11.99
N LYS A 57 -0.64 2.44 12.84
CA LYS A 57 -1.56 2.08 13.93
C LYS A 57 -2.86 1.37 13.48
N PHE A 58 -3.19 1.41 12.20
CA PHE A 58 -4.35 0.75 11.60
C PHE A 58 -4.00 -0.56 10.87
N PHE A 59 -2.74 -1.00 10.99
CA PHE A 59 -2.27 -2.22 10.35
C PHE A 59 -3.11 -3.41 10.78
N GLN A 60 -3.49 -4.21 9.79
CA GLN A 60 -4.12 -5.51 9.98
C GLN A 60 -3.47 -6.46 9.01
N ILE A 61 -3.02 -7.61 9.50
CA ILE A 61 -2.35 -8.61 8.67
C ILE A 61 -3.30 -9.06 7.54
N ALA A 62 -2.79 -9.17 6.32
CA ALA A 62 -3.50 -9.86 5.26
C ALA A 62 -3.55 -11.35 5.65
N GLU A 63 -4.76 -11.89 5.86
CA GLU A 63 -4.90 -13.33 6.09
C GLU A 63 -4.33 -14.07 4.88
N GLU A 64 -3.36 -14.96 5.11
CA GLU A 64 -2.85 -15.85 4.07
C GLU A 64 -4.04 -16.64 3.50
N LYS A 65 -4.41 -16.36 2.25
CA LYS A 65 -5.33 -17.23 1.52
C LYS A 65 -4.61 -18.55 1.30
N LYS A 66 -4.85 -19.54 2.18
CA LYS A 66 -4.66 -20.95 1.84
C LYS A 66 -5.64 -21.26 0.69
N GLY A 67 -5.15 -21.23 -0.54
CA GLY A 67 -5.88 -21.57 -1.75
C GLY A 67 -5.03 -22.49 -2.62
#